data_AF-A0A0G2UWH1-F1
#
_entry.id   AF-A0A0G2UWH1-F1
#
_cell.length_a   1.000
_cell.length_b   1.000
_cell.length_c   1.000
_cell.angle_alpha   90.00
_cell.angle_beta   90.00
_cell.angle_gamma   90.00
#
_symmetry.space_group_name_H-M   'P 1'
#
loop_
_entity.id
_entity.type
_entity.pdbx_description
1 polymer ?
#
loop_
_entity_poly.entity_id
_entity_poly.type
_entity_poly.pdbx_seq_one_letter_code
_entity_poly.pdbx_strand_id
1 'polypeptide(L)'
;MFQTISQNPTQKLHSNLTKIPLPPYQTTAHSIKRTKTMSFLKWNSNKSDSIKETYFISHGTPMMSIDKSVPARSFLQSWKDDVFSNIPSSILFISAHWDTHIPTVNSVTHSHLVYDFYGFPAPLYQLKYPAPGAPDLAKKVQELLASSGFKCALDKKRGLDHGSWVPLMLMYP
;
A
#
# COMPACT_ATOMS: atom_id res chain seq x y z
N MET A 1 8.23 11.65 5.11
CA MET A 1 8.82 10.44 4.46
C MET A 1 7.75 9.41 4.15
N PHE A 2 8.05 8.40 3.33
CA PHE A 2 7.05 7.46 2.79
C PHE A 2 7.05 6.11 3.52
N GLN A 3 5.89 5.73 4.04
CA GLN A 3 5.64 4.44 4.65
C GLN A 3 4.73 3.60 3.75
N THR A 4 5.06 2.34 3.54
CA THR A 4 4.36 1.42 2.66
C THR A 4 3.82 0.24 3.44
N ILE A 5 2.58 -0.11 3.15
CA ILE A 5 1.88 -1.26 3.71
C ILE A 5 1.19 -2.01 2.57
N SER A 6 1.23 -3.33 2.62
CA SER A 6 0.40 -4.18 1.76
C SER A 6 -0.93 -4.44 2.46
N GLN A 7 -2.02 -4.52 1.71
CA GLN A 7 -3.27 -5.10 2.24
C GLN A 7 -3.42 -6.57 1.82
N ASN A 8 -2.45 -7.11 1.08
CA ASN A 8 -2.41 -8.50 0.68
C ASN A 8 -1.44 -9.28 1.59
N PRO A 9 -1.94 -10.14 2.50
CA PRO A 9 -1.10 -10.89 3.44
C PRO A 9 -0.19 -11.94 2.76
N THR A 10 -0.34 -12.18 1.45
CA THR A 10 0.28 -13.28 0.70
C THR A 10 1.17 -12.84 -0.46
N GLN A 11 1.97 -11.77 -0.32
CA GLN A 11 3.14 -11.61 -1.19
C GLN A 11 4.17 -12.73 -0.88
N LYS A 12 3.86 -13.94 -1.37
CA LYS A 12 4.81 -15.05 -1.51
C LYS A 12 5.91 -14.58 -2.45
N LEU A 13 7.14 -14.69 -1.96
CA LEU A 13 8.36 -14.66 -2.75
C LEU A 13 8.14 -15.41 -4.08
N HIS A 14 8.50 -14.79 -5.20
CA HIS A 14 8.63 -15.48 -6.48
C HIS A 14 9.69 -16.58 -6.34
N SER A 15 9.29 -17.77 -5.91
CA SER A 15 10.07 -19.00 -6.09
C SER A 15 9.67 -19.62 -7.42
N ASN A 16 10.61 -19.65 -8.36
CA ASN A 16 10.50 -20.39 -9.61
C ASN A 16 10.15 -21.85 -9.33
N LEU A 17 8.90 -22.24 -9.62
CA LEU A 17 8.52 -23.64 -9.77
C LEU A 17 7.96 -23.80 -11.18
N THR A 18 8.78 -24.43 -12.01
CA THR A 18 8.46 -25.00 -13.32
C THR A 18 7.15 -25.80 -13.26
N LYS A 19 6.13 -25.34 -13.98
CA LYS A 19 4.93 -26.13 -14.25
C LYS A 19 5.21 -27.13 -15.37
N ILE A 20 5.02 -28.40 -15.06
CA ILE A 20 5.01 -29.54 -16.01
C ILE A 20 3.73 -29.42 -16.87
N PRO A 21 3.78 -29.62 -18.20
CA PRO A 21 2.59 -29.52 -19.05
C PRO A 21 1.78 -30.83 -19.05
N LEU A 22 0.45 -30.69 -19.03
CA LEU A 22 -0.51 -31.78 -19.31
C LEU A 22 -1.02 -31.69 -20.77
N PRO A 23 -1.35 -32.81 -21.42
CA PRO A 23 -1.68 -32.87 -22.85
C PRO A 23 -3.09 -32.35 -23.19
N PRO A 24 -3.36 -32.03 -24.47
CA PRO A 24 -4.50 -31.20 -24.87
C PRO A 24 -5.81 -32.00 -25.02
N TYR A 25 -6.92 -31.32 -24.70
CA TYR A 25 -8.28 -31.76 -25.02
C TYR A 25 -8.75 -31.05 -26.30
N GLN A 26 -9.27 -31.81 -27.27
CA GLN A 26 -9.80 -31.33 -28.55
C GLN A 26 -11.27 -30.98 -28.43
N THR A 27 -11.68 -29.84 -28.99
CA THR A 27 -13.04 -29.62 -29.50
C THR A 27 -13.01 -28.81 -30.79
N THR A 28 -13.85 -29.23 -31.73
CA THR A 28 -13.91 -28.86 -33.16
C THR A 28 -14.63 -27.53 -33.47
N ALA A 29 -14.03 -26.78 -34.39
CA ALA A 29 -14.55 -25.91 -35.46
C ALA A 29 -15.71 -24.91 -35.22
N HIS A 30 -15.54 -23.67 -35.71
CA HIS A 30 -16.17 -23.16 -36.94
C HIS A 30 -15.47 -21.85 -37.41
N SER A 31 -15.24 -21.74 -38.71
CA SER A 31 -14.54 -20.64 -39.39
C SER A 31 -15.49 -19.50 -39.77
N ILE A 32 -15.11 -18.25 -39.51
CA ILE A 32 -15.62 -17.07 -40.23
C ILE A 32 -14.45 -16.22 -40.68
N LYS A 33 -14.23 -16.13 -41.99
CA LYS A 33 -13.32 -15.17 -42.63
C LYS A 33 -14.00 -13.80 -42.67
N ARG A 34 -13.31 -12.75 -42.24
CA ARG A 34 -13.55 -11.38 -42.72
C ARG A 34 -12.25 -10.60 -42.85
N THR A 35 -12.27 -9.76 -43.86
CA THR A 35 -11.19 -9.16 -44.65
C THR A 35 -10.50 -7.98 -43.98
N LYS A 36 -9.30 -7.67 -44.51
CA LYS A 36 -8.46 -6.49 -44.24
C LYS A 36 -9.27 -5.21 -44.00
N THR A 37 -8.94 -4.50 -42.93
CA THR A 37 -9.18 -3.07 -42.83
C THR A 37 -7.93 -2.42 -42.26
N MET A 38 -7.60 -1.26 -42.82
CA MET A 38 -6.32 -0.57 -42.67
C MET A 38 -5.99 -0.23 -41.22
N SER A 39 -4.68 -0.29 -40.93
CA SER A 39 -4.05 0.14 -39.68
C SER A 39 -4.48 1.56 -39.30
N PHE A 40 -5.45 1.68 -38.41
CA PHE A 40 -5.52 2.82 -37.50
C PHE A 40 -4.41 2.62 -36.46
N LEU A 41 -3.53 3.61 -36.31
CA LEU A 41 -2.54 3.66 -35.25
C LEU A 41 -3.29 3.65 -33.92
N LYS A 42 -3.48 2.46 -33.34
CA LYS A 42 -4.08 2.29 -32.03
C LYS A 42 -3.01 2.71 -31.04
N TRP A 43 -3.09 3.95 -30.59
CA TRP A 43 -2.37 4.44 -29.42
C TRP A 43 -2.79 3.55 -28.24
N ASN A 44 -1.97 2.54 -27.92
CA ASN A 44 -2.08 1.81 -26.67
C ASN A 44 -1.53 2.73 -25.58
N SER A 45 -2.40 3.58 -25.02
CA SER A 45 -2.21 3.98 -23.63
C SER A 45 -2.35 2.71 -22.80
N ASN A 46 -1.22 2.06 -22.51
CA ASN A 46 -1.16 1.11 -21.41
C ASN A 46 -1.88 1.77 -20.24
N LYS A 47 -2.95 1.12 -19.76
CA LYS A 47 -3.67 1.52 -18.54
C LYS A 47 -2.60 1.89 -17.53
N SER A 48 -2.45 3.19 -17.29
CA SER A 48 -1.66 3.67 -16.18
C SER A 48 -2.24 2.98 -14.96
N ASP A 49 -1.42 2.23 -14.22
CA ASP A 49 -1.71 1.93 -12.82
C ASP A 49 -1.70 3.27 -12.09
N SER A 50 -2.75 4.06 -12.31
CA SER A 50 -2.89 5.38 -11.77
C SER A 50 -3.14 5.23 -10.28
N ILE A 51 -2.53 6.11 -9.50
CA ILE A 51 -2.98 6.36 -8.14
C ILE A 51 -4.48 6.65 -8.26
N LYS A 52 -5.31 5.76 -7.71
CA LYS A 52 -6.75 5.86 -7.88
C LYS A 52 -7.29 7.01 -7.04
N GLU A 53 -6.81 7.10 -5.80
CA GLU A 53 -7.27 8.09 -4.82
C GLU A 53 -6.09 8.62 -4.00
N THR A 54 -6.22 9.87 -3.54
CA THR A 54 -5.27 10.51 -2.60
C THR A 54 -6.06 11.24 -1.54
N TYR A 55 -5.74 10.98 -0.27
CA TYR A 55 -6.44 11.56 0.86
C TYR A 55 -5.46 12.27 1.80
N PHE A 56 -5.94 13.35 2.41
CA PHE A 56 -5.26 14.04 3.49
C PHE A 56 -6.05 13.80 4.77
N ILE A 57 -5.48 13.04 5.70
CA ILE A 57 -6.13 12.68 6.96
C ILE A 57 -5.32 13.19 8.13
N SER A 58 -6.00 13.72 9.14
CA SER A 58 -5.37 13.97 10.43
C SER A 58 -5.04 12.63 11.08
N HIS A 59 -3.81 12.48 11.56
CA HIS A 59 -3.41 11.28 12.31
C HIS A 59 -3.92 11.28 13.75
N GLY A 60 -4.34 12.46 14.26
CA GLY A 60 -4.94 12.62 15.58
C GLY A 60 -4.00 12.31 16.74
N THR A 61 -4.57 12.26 17.95
CA THR A 61 -3.85 11.84 19.15
C THR A 61 -3.66 10.32 19.17
N PRO A 62 -2.52 9.79 19.67
CA PRO A 62 -2.36 8.37 19.91
C PRO A 62 -3.50 7.73 20.71
N MET A 63 -4.10 8.49 21.65
CA MET A 63 -5.25 8.04 22.46
C MET A 63 -6.42 7.54 21.65
N MET A 64 -6.61 8.04 20.42
CA MET A 64 -7.69 7.64 19.53
C MET A 64 -7.72 6.13 19.27
N SER A 65 -6.59 5.44 19.39
CA SER A 65 -6.49 3.98 19.23
C SER A 65 -7.11 3.18 20.39
N ILE A 66 -7.30 3.77 21.58
CA ILE A 66 -7.89 3.11 22.76
C ILE A 66 -9.14 3.82 23.31
N ASP A 67 -9.24 5.13 23.13
CA ASP A 67 -10.34 5.94 23.61
C ASP A 67 -11.45 6.05 22.56
N LYS A 68 -12.59 5.44 22.86
CA LYS A 68 -13.77 5.42 21.98
C LYS A 68 -14.51 6.75 21.93
N SER A 69 -14.25 7.67 22.86
CA SER A 69 -14.92 8.97 22.93
C SER A 69 -14.38 9.98 21.91
N VAL A 70 -13.20 9.74 21.35
CA VAL A 70 -12.57 10.63 20.37
C VAL A 70 -13.36 10.60 19.04
N PRO A 71 -13.95 11.73 18.59
CA PRO A 71 -14.81 11.74 17.39
C PRO A 71 -14.09 11.33 16.10
N ALA A 72 -12.81 11.67 15.95
CA ALA A 72 -12.02 11.26 14.79
C ALA A 72 -11.88 9.72 14.69
N ARG A 73 -12.03 9.00 15.81
CA ARG A 73 -11.98 7.53 15.81
C ARG A 73 -13.12 6.94 14.99
N SER A 74 -14.35 7.37 15.23
CA SER A 74 -15.52 6.80 14.55
C SER A 74 -15.47 7.06 13.05
N PHE A 75 -15.03 8.25 12.66
CA PHE A 75 -14.78 8.59 11.24
C PHE A 75 -13.78 7.63 10.59
N LEU A 76 -12.63 7.36 11.22
CA LEU A 76 -11.64 6.44 10.66
C LEU A 76 -12.12 4.98 10.68
N GLN A 77 -12.94 4.60 11.65
CA GLN A 77 -13.55 3.26 11.69
C GLN A 77 -14.59 3.05 10.60
N SER A 78 -15.34 4.08 10.21
CA SER A 78 -16.32 4.01 9.12
C SER A 78 -15.71 4.21 7.73
N TRP A 79 -14.38 4.36 7.64
CA TRP A 79 -13.68 4.68 6.40
C TRP A 79 -14.04 3.81 5.20
N LYS A 80 -14.10 2.48 5.39
CA LYS A 80 -14.45 1.54 4.31
C LYS A 80 -15.91 1.66 3.86
N ASP A 81 -16.79 2.09 4.74
CA ASP A 81 -18.22 2.18 4.44
C ASP A 81 -18.55 3.54 3.83
N ASP A 82 -17.94 4.61 4.34
CA ASP A 82 -18.33 5.99 4.04
C ASP A 82 -17.40 6.70 3.05
N VAL A 83 -16.12 6.30 2.96
CA VAL A 83 -15.09 7.04 2.20
C VAL A 83 -14.53 6.22 1.05
N PHE A 84 -14.02 5.02 1.32
CA PHE A 84 -13.35 4.21 0.31
C PHE A 84 -13.59 2.71 0.51
N SER A 85 -14.62 2.21 -0.18
CA SER A 85 -15.07 0.82 -0.10
C SER A 85 -14.19 -0.21 -0.78
N ASN A 86 -13.34 0.22 -1.71
CA ASN A 86 -12.38 -0.66 -2.35
C ASN A 86 -11.15 -0.84 -1.46
N ILE A 87 -10.84 -2.07 -1.04
CA ILE A 87 -9.59 -2.32 -0.30
C ILE A 87 -8.42 -2.20 -1.28
N PRO A 88 -7.49 -1.25 -1.11
CA PRO A 88 -6.35 -1.10 -2.01
C PRO A 88 -5.38 -2.26 -1.81
N SER A 89 -4.66 -2.72 -2.85
CA SER A 89 -3.67 -3.79 -2.69
C SER A 89 -2.45 -3.38 -1.84
N SER A 90 -2.15 -2.08 -1.82
CA SER A 90 -1.07 -1.47 -1.04
C SER A 90 -1.36 0.02 -0.85
N ILE A 91 -0.80 0.61 0.21
CA ILE A 91 -0.98 2.02 0.57
C ILE A 91 0.40 2.66 0.71
N LEU A 92 0.55 3.85 0.12
CA LEU A 92 1.65 4.77 0.35
C LEU A 92 1.18 5.84 1.33
N PHE A 93 1.79 5.91 2.50
CA PHE A 93 1.46 6.85 3.56
C PHE A 93 2.60 7.85 3.75
N ILE A 94 2.31 9.15 3.79
CA ILE A 94 3.32 10.18 4.04
C ILE A 94 3.14 10.65 5.48
N SER A 95 4.06 10.24 6.37
CA SER A 95 3.97 10.60 7.78
C SER A 95 4.70 11.92 8.08
N ALA A 96 4.07 12.74 8.92
CA ALA A 96 4.65 13.96 9.49
C ALA A 96 5.69 13.68 10.60
N HIS A 97 5.72 12.46 11.15
CA HIS A 97 6.63 12.07 12.24
C HIS A 97 7.96 11.48 11.75
N TRP A 98 8.14 11.39 10.43
CA TRP A 98 9.37 10.88 9.85
C TRP A 98 9.96 11.87 8.86
N ASP A 99 11.05 12.49 9.30
CA ASP A 99 11.86 13.45 8.54
C ASP A 99 13.28 12.91 8.30
N THR A 100 13.81 13.15 7.11
CA THR A 100 15.15 12.73 6.65
C THR A 100 15.65 13.68 5.55
N HIS A 101 16.95 13.68 5.30
CA HIS A 101 17.59 14.67 4.40
C HIS A 101 17.30 14.47 2.91
N ILE A 102 16.90 13.26 2.51
CA ILE A 102 16.45 12.94 1.15
C ILE A 102 15.17 12.12 1.23
N PRO A 103 14.26 12.21 0.24
CA PRO A 103 13.11 11.32 0.17
C PRO A 103 13.51 9.87 0.46
N THR A 104 12.87 9.28 1.47
CA THR A 104 13.17 7.94 1.97
C THR A 104 11.87 7.18 2.09
N VAL A 105 11.88 5.94 1.60
CA VAL A 105 10.74 5.03 1.61
C VAL A 105 11.10 3.83 2.44
N ASN A 106 10.24 3.41 3.39
CA ASN A 106 10.49 2.14 4.06
C ASN A 106 10.26 0.97 3.06
N SER A 107 11.14 -0.02 3.10
CA SER A 107 11.11 -1.20 2.24
C SER A 107 11.34 -2.43 3.13
N VAL A 108 10.31 -2.76 3.90
CA VAL A 108 10.28 -3.90 4.83
C VAL A 108 9.29 -4.94 4.31
N THR A 109 9.46 -6.19 4.71
CA THR A 109 8.48 -7.26 4.45
C THR A 109 7.43 -7.35 5.56
N HIS A 110 7.79 -6.93 6.77
CA HIS A 110 6.89 -6.83 7.91
C HIS A 110 7.21 -5.57 8.70
N SER A 111 6.18 -4.77 8.98
CA SER A 111 6.34 -3.50 9.70
C SER A 111 6.18 -3.74 11.20
N HIS A 112 7.15 -3.27 11.99
CA HIS A 112 6.95 -3.07 13.42
C HIS A 112 6.37 -1.68 13.67
N LEU A 113 5.83 -1.47 14.88
CA LEU A 113 5.37 -0.17 15.32
C LEU A 113 6.50 0.60 15.99
N VAL A 114 6.56 1.88 15.65
CA VAL A 114 7.36 2.90 16.32
C VAL A 114 6.41 3.66 17.24
N TYR A 115 6.69 3.61 18.54
CA TYR A 115 5.98 4.41 19.55
C TYR A 115 6.76 5.71 19.76
N ASP A 116 6.55 6.67 18.87
CA ASP A 116 7.18 7.98 18.81
C ASP A 116 6.51 9.03 19.71
N PHE A 117 5.80 8.58 20.74
CA PHE A 117 5.09 9.39 21.72
C PHE A 117 5.34 8.89 23.15
N TYR A 118 5.20 9.77 24.13
CA TYR A 118 5.44 9.48 25.55
C TYR A 118 4.35 10.08 26.44
N GLY A 119 4.25 9.60 27.68
CA GLY A 119 3.31 10.13 28.69
C GLY A 119 1.87 9.60 28.58
N PHE A 120 1.64 8.57 27.76
CA PHE A 120 0.31 7.97 27.58
C PHE A 120 0.11 6.71 28.45
N PRO A 121 -1.15 6.23 28.60
CA PRO A 121 -1.43 5.02 29.37
C PRO A 121 -0.74 3.76 28.84
N ALA A 122 -0.34 2.86 29.74
CA ALA A 122 0.34 1.60 29.40
C ALA A 122 -0.35 0.73 28.32
N PRO A 123 -1.69 0.60 28.27
CA PRO A 123 -2.36 -0.17 27.22
C PRO A 123 -2.02 0.29 25.80
N LEU A 124 -1.71 1.57 25.60
CA LEU A 124 -1.36 2.13 24.29
C LEU A 124 -0.08 1.52 23.73
N TYR A 125 0.91 1.26 24.59
CA TYR A 125 2.20 0.67 24.23
C TYR A 125 2.12 -0.85 24.02
N GLN A 126 0.99 -1.47 24.38
CA GLN A 126 0.76 -2.91 24.19
C GLN A 126 0.08 -3.23 22.86
N LEU A 127 -0.53 -2.23 22.21
CA LEU A 127 -1.20 -2.40 20.92
C LEU A 127 -0.25 -2.97 19.87
N LYS A 128 -0.75 -3.89 19.04
CA LYS A 128 -0.02 -4.45 17.91
C LYS A 128 -0.83 -4.24 16.64
N TYR A 129 -0.12 -3.99 15.55
CA TYR A 129 -0.68 -3.94 14.21
C TYR A 129 0.32 -4.62 13.27
N PRO A 130 0.13 -5.92 12.96
CA PRO A 130 1.08 -6.73 12.20
C PRO A 130 0.97 -6.45 10.70
N ALA A 131 1.20 -5.20 10.32
CA ALA A 131 1.10 -4.71 8.96
C ALA A 131 2.15 -5.39 8.06
N PRO A 132 1.75 -6.08 6.98
CA PRO A 132 2.72 -6.57 6.00
C PRO A 132 3.28 -5.37 5.25
N GLY A 133 4.59 -5.37 5.02
CA GLY A 133 5.22 -4.31 4.22
C GLY A 133 4.97 -4.51 2.72
N ALA A 134 5.26 -3.49 1.91
CA ALA A 134 5.09 -3.54 0.46
C ALA A 134 6.39 -3.15 -0.26
N PRO A 135 7.43 -4.03 -0.27
CA PRO A 135 8.73 -3.71 -0.84
C PRO A 135 8.67 -3.40 -2.35
N ASP A 136 7.75 -4.03 -3.09
CA ASP A 136 7.54 -3.73 -4.51
C ASP A 136 6.99 -2.31 -4.72
N LEU A 137 6.06 -1.88 -3.86
CA LEU A 137 5.56 -0.49 -3.87
C LEU A 137 6.70 0.48 -3.52
N ALA A 138 7.51 0.16 -2.51
CA ALA A 138 8.64 0.99 -2.12
C ALA A 138 9.65 1.17 -3.27
N LYS A 139 9.94 0.09 -4.00
CA LYS A 139 10.78 0.14 -5.21
C LYS A 139 10.16 1.03 -6.29
N LYS A 140 8.87 0.88 -6.57
CA LYS A 140 8.15 1.71 -7.55
C LYS A 140 8.20 3.20 -7.18
N VAL A 141 8.05 3.54 -5.90
CA VAL A 141 8.16 4.93 -5.42
C VAL A 141 9.58 5.47 -5.63
N GLN A 142 10.61 4.69 -5.31
CA GLN A 142 12.00 5.08 -5.56
C GLN A 142 12.26 5.33 -7.05
N GLU A 143 11.81 4.44 -7.92
CA GLU A 143 11.96 4.55 -9.38
C GLU A 143 11.26 5.82 -9.93
N LEU A 144 10.05 6.12 -9.45
CA LEU A 144 9.32 7.31 -9.84
C LEU A 144 10.03 8.60 -9.40
N LEU A 145 10.48 8.67 -8.13
CA LEU A 145 11.22 9.82 -7.62
C LEU A 145 12.53 10.05 -8.38
N ALA A 146 13.28 8.97 -8.64
CA ALA A 146 14.51 9.02 -9.42
C ALA A 146 14.25 9.49 -10.85
N SER A 147 13.19 9.01 -11.49
CA SER A 147 12.80 9.42 -12.85
C SER A 147 12.38 10.90 -12.91
N SER A 148 11.94 11.48 -11.80
CA SER A 148 11.64 12.90 -11.64
C SER A 148 12.83 13.76 -11.19
N GLY A 149 14.04 13.19 -11.12
CA GLY A 149 15.26 13.91 -10.77
C GLY A 149 15.55 14.03 -9.26
N PHE A 150 14.77 13.36 -8.41
CA PHE A 150 15.02 13.34 -6.96
C PHE A 150 15.92 12.17 -6.57
N LYS A 151 16.83 12.41 -5.62
CA LYS A 151 17.48 11.31 -4.89
C LYS A 151 16.44 10.63 -3.99
N CYS A 152 16.47 9.30 -3.92
CA CYS A 152 15.59 8.55 -3.04
C CYS A 152 16.31 7.35 -2.39
N ALA A 153 16.19 7.22 -1.08
CA ALA A 153 16.68 6.08 -0.32
C ALA A 153 15.57 5.07 0.00
N LEU A 154 15.97 3.81 0.21
CA LEU A 154 15.12 2.77 0.79
C LEU A 154 15.63 2.44 2.20
N ASP A 155 14.74 2.54 3.19
CA ASP A 155 15.02 2.13 4.55
C ASP A 155 14.47 0.72 4.81
N LYS A 156 15.35 -0.25 5.00
CA LYS A 156 15.00 -1.66 5.23
C LYS A 156 14.67 -1.98 6.69
N LYS A 157 14.66 -0.98 7.57
CA LYS A 157 14.49 -1.12 9.01
C LYS A 157 13.45 -0.18 9.59
N ARG A 158 12.95 0.84 8.90
CA ARG A 158 11.95 1.76 9.45
C ARG A 158 10.55 1.12 9.50
N GLY A 159 9.96 1.11 10.69
CA GLY A 159 8.58 0.71 10.94
C GLY A 159 7.56 1.83 10.73
N LEU A 160 6.32 1.59 11.14
CA LEU A 160 5.26 2.58 11.10
C LEU A 160 5.24 3.40 12.38
N ASP A 161 5.24 4.73 12.29
CA ASP A 161 4.99 5.62 13.45
C ASP A 161 3.51 5.90 13.65
N HIS A 162 3.14 6.52 14.77
CA HIS A 162 1.73 6.70 15.12
C HIS A 162 0.96 7.53 14.10
N GLY A 163 1.67 8.41 13.38
CA GLY A 163 1.14 9.15 12.25
C GLY A 163 0.48 8.25 11.20
N SER A 164 1.03 7.05 11.02
CA SER A 164 0.54 6.06 10.06
C SER A 164 -0.26 4.94 10.72
N TRP A 165 0.28 4.28 11.76
CA TRP A 165 -0.33 3.05 12.26
C TRP A 165 -1.63 3.28 13.02
N VAL A 166 -1.82 4.44 13.68
CA VAL A 166 -3.07 4.71 14.40
C VAL A 166 -4.24 4.84 13.41
N PRO A 167 -4.16 5.70 12.37
CA PRO A 167 -5.22 5.73 11.36
C PRO A 167 -5.38 4.42 10.62
N LEU A 168 -4.28 3.78 10.19
CA LEU A 168 -4.35 2.54 9.43
C LEU A 168 -5.01 1.40 10.21
N MET A 169 -4.73 1.27 11.51
CA MET A 169 -5.37 0.26 12.37
C MET A 169 -6.88 0.48 12.49
N LEU A 170 -7.37 1.71 12.39
CA LEU A 170 -8.80 2.01 12.45
C LEU A 170 -9.50 1.83 11.10
N MET A 171 -8.85 2.27 10.01
CA MET A 171 -9.40 2.16 8.65
C MET A 171 -9.32 0.73 8.10
N TYR A 172 -8.23 0.02 8.42
CA TYR A 172 -7.87 -1.31 7.93
C TYR A 172 -7.36 -2.21 9.08
N PRO A 173 -8.23 -2.59 10.02
CA PRO A 173 -7.89 -3.45 11.16
C PRO A 173 -7.53 -4.88 10.78
#